data_AF-A0A4Z1L310-F1
#
_entry.id   AF-A0A4Z1L310-F1
#
_cell.length_a   1.000
_cell.length_b   1.000
_cell.length_c   1.000
_cell.angle_alpha   90.00
_cell.angle_beta   90.00
_cell.angle_gamma   90.00
#
_symmetry.space_group_name_H-M   'P 1'
#
loop_
_entity.id
_entity.type
_entity.pdbx_description
1 polymer ?
#
loop_
_entity_poly.entity_id
_entity_poly.type
_entity_poly.pdbx_seq_one_letter_code
_entity_poly.pdbx_strand_id
1 'polypeptide(L)'
;MDSQADLSNISTILSEDHSSLLNMAYNSSQRMSSWELSKAREEPVAVIGIKDMQLQVMAGADGWTGDWVESTCPQQPALVSVSLALRRPFKKASEDDDIAGDTIHYGLIKLAIIDGVRAYHARGITPDFASELSMKSICIFIASVLIRRSLAVGRNVNWSSIRIMLPKSSLRGAGASLTAQTIYKEPSLEEQELGTFHRTGIIGESSTLRLHDLTVPTIIGLLPKERTMKQNVVANIEIDRWVGQGDLHWDIQQIVVKTIEESSFQTLEALAERISKNIIRHSLIPTMIKQTSTKDNWDELAANYEDVPWEKTYVPRLCPIVRIKLEKPSIYIDTTPGVEMSMDIRPSCDSPYFNLWEGYKRLRLCPRPLIGTLTDWIAQEHPEGSKNGTSSNAIGTNQKLDGLKPDLARMPQDTKEITAQPREHPENPQDGESPRLDPNQKLDGSQTDTSQDNDSAEETVALPDKHPETPKDGELSIVRDIDRKLKTLQRNIAHFRKTTQGVVANVKELDDKKSSMLVEVGKKLDAFRNELADAQKLMQEIFVRPLSPASE
;
A
#
# COMPACT_ATOMS: atom_id res chain seq x y z
N MET A 1 51.52 -27.32 27.73
CA MET A 1 52.71 -27.31 26.85
C MET A 1 52.51 -28.43 25.86
N ASP A 2 52.05 -28.03 24.68
CA ASP A 2 52.54 -28.46 23.37
C ASP A 2 52.86 -29.95 23.14
N SER A 3 52.07 -30.57 22.28
CA SER A 3 52.62 -31.15 21.05
C SER A 3 51.62 -31.01 19.89
N GLN A 4 52.16 -30.64 18.74
CA GLN A 4 51.43 -30.28 17.52
C GLN A 4 51.22 -31.53 16.63
N ALA A 5 50.06 -31.64 15.97
CA ALA A 5 49.78 -32.70 14.99
C ALA A 5 48.92 -32.16 13.83
N ASP A 6 49.24 -32.62 12.61
CA ASP A 6 49.02 -31.93 11.33
C ASP A 6 47.59 -31.59 10.88
N LEU A 7 47.52 -30.51 10.09
CA LEU A 7 46.37 -30.08 9.28
C LEU A 7 46.33 -30.84 7.94
N SER A 8 45.79 -32.05 7.90
CA SER A 8 45.38 -32.69 6.63
C SER A 8 44.29 -33.76 6.80
N ASN A 9 43.02 -33.36 6.58
CA ASN A 9 41.88 -34.13 6.01
C ASN A 9 40.52 -33.58 6.49
N ILE A 10 40.04 -32.48 5.90
CA ILE A 10 38.61 -32.11 5.90
C ILE A 10 38.23 -31.70 4.47
N SER A 11 38.07 -32.70 3.59
CA SER A 11 37.70 -32.52 2.18
C SER A 11 36.37 -33.19 1.82
N THR A 12 35.44 -33.24 2.77
CA THR A 12 34.06 -33.74 2.60
C THR A 12 33.11 -33.12 3.63
N ILE A 13 32.73 -31.87 3.42
CA ILE A 13 31.45 -31.32 3.92
C ILE A 13 30.70 -30.82 2.69
N LEU A 14 29.48 -31.30 2.48
CA LEU A 14 28.70 -31.04 1.26
C LEU A 14 28.24 -29.58 1.23
N SER A 15 28.76 -28.83 0.25
CA SER A 15 28.38 -27.45 -0.03
C SER A 15 27.14 -27.39 -0.93
N GLU A 16 25.98 -27.75 -0.39
CA GLU A 16 24.71 -27.75 -1.14
C GLU A 16 23.67 -26.78 -0.55
N ASP A 17 22.79 -26.26 -1.42
CA ASP A 17 21.57 -25.47 -1.13
C ASP A 17 21.62 -24.11 -0.39
N HIS A 18 22.75 -23.38 -0.47
CA HIS A 18 22.71 -21.90 -0.32
C HIS A 18 22.80 -21.13 -1.66
N SER A 19 23.42 -21.69 -2.68
CA SER A 19 23.58 -21.04 -3.99
C SER A 19 22.37 -21.18 -4.91
N SER A 20 21.51 -22.18 -4.69
CA SER A 20 20.33 -22.50 -5.52
C SER A 20 19.25 -21.43 -5.43
N LEU A 21 18.88 -21.04 -4.20
CA LEU A 21 17.89 -19.97 -3.92
C LEU A 21 18.34 -18.60 -4.45
N LEU A 22 19.64 -18.27 -4.33
CA LEU A 22 20.19 -17.01 -4.83
C LEU A 22 20.23 -16.96 -6.37
N ASN A 23 20.61 -18.05 -7.04
CA ASN A 23 20.76 -18.03 -8.49
C ASN A 23 19.43 -17.96 -9.27
N MET A 24 18.30 -18.39 -8.70
CA MET A 24 16.99 -18.18 -9.33
C MET A 24 16.47 -16.74 -9.20
N ALA A 25 17.00 -15.93 -8.26
CA ALA A 25 16.48 -14.60 -7.96
C ALA A 25 16.85 -13.51 -9.00
N TYR A 26 17.83 -13.76 -9.89
CA TYR A 26 18.45 -12.70 -10.69
C TYR A 26 17.68 -12.21 -11.93
N ASN A 27 16.59 -12.86 -12.35
CA ASN A 27 15.93 -12.56 -13.63
C ASN A 27 14.56 -11.85 -13.57
N SER A 28 14.03 -11.54 -12.38
CA SER A 28 12.90 -10.60 -12.24
C SER A 28 12.78 -10.11 -10.80
N SER A 29 12.51 -8.81 -10.59
CA SER A 29 12.28 -8.20 -9.26
C SER A 29 11.34 -9.05 -8.40
N GLN A 30 11.89 -9.71 -7.38
CA GLN A 30 11.11 -10.67 -6.60
C GLN A 30 10.17 -9.94 -5.64
N ARG A 31 8.86 -10.15 -5.80
CA ARG A 31 7.88 -9.70 -4.81
C ARG A 31 7.91 -10.63 -3.61
N MET A 32 8.34 -10.09 -2.49
CA MET A 32 8.50 -10.75 -1.20
C MET A 32 7.43 -10.26 -0.22
N SER A 33 7.06 -11.09 0.75
CA SER A 33 6.44 -10.60 1.97
C SER A 33 7.41 -9.69 2.73
N SER A 34 6.88 -8.83 3.60
CA SER A 34 7.64 -8.01 4.53
C SER A 34 8.59 -8.84 5.41
N TRP A 35 8.21 -10.08 5.75
CA TRP A 35 9.04 -11.02 6.50
C TRP A 35 10.20 -11.58 5.66
N GLU A 36 9.92 -12.07 4.45
CA GLU A 36 10.95 -12.55 3.50
C GLU A 36 11.96 -11.43 3.18
N LEU A 37 11.46 -10.21 2.92
CA LEU A 37 12.29 -9.02 2.71
C LEU A 37 13.08 -8.64 3.98
N SER A 38 12.48 -8.77 5.17
CA SER A 38 13.20 -8.57 6.43
C SER A 38 14.21 -9.68 6.78
N LYS A 39 14.23 -10.80 6.05
CA LYS A 39 15.27 -11.84 6.13
C LYS A 39 16.32 -11.75 5.02
N ALA A 40 15.94 -11.19 3.87
CA ALA A 40 16.85 -10.93 2.75
C ALA A 40 17.71 -9.66 2.91
N ARG A 41 17.33 -8.75 3.83
CA ARG A 41 18.14 -7.59 4.21
C ARG A 41 19.15 -7.93 5.30
N GLU A 42 20.31 -7.27 5.22
CA GLU A 42 21.27 -7.15 6.32
C GLU A 42 20.70 -6.23 7.44
N GLU A 43 21.32 -6.25 8.61
CA GLU A 43 21.02 -5.29 9.66
C GLU A 43 21.48 -3.87 9.25
N PRO A 44 20.63 -2.84 9.33
CA PRO A 44 20.95 -1.53 8.78
C PRO A 44 21.92 -0.75 9.68
N VAL A 45 23.19 -0.67 9.25
CA VAL A 45 24.30 0.01 9.95
C VAL A 45 23.98 1.47 10.30
N ALA A 46 23.19 2.15 9.47
CA ALA A 46 22.59 3.45 9.74
C ALA A 46 21.27 3.60 8.99
N VAL A 47 20.33 4.37 9.55
CA VAL A 47 19.06 4.72 8.88
C VAL A 47 18.84 6.23 8.95
N ILE A 48 18.57 6.83 7.79
CA ILE A 48 18.20 8.24 7.66
C ILE A 48 16.78 8.32 7.12
N GLY A 49 15.95 9.21 7.67
CA GLY A 49 14.57 9.30 7.23
C GLY A 49 13.81 10.51 7.72
N ILE A 50 12.57 10.58 7.26
CA ILE A 50 11.54 11.52 7.71
C ILE A 50 10.36 10.68 8.19
N LYS A 51 9.81 11.06 9.34
CA LYS A 51 8.65 10.42 9.95
C LYS A 51 7.43 11.34 9.88
N ASP A 52 6.30 10.75 9.48
CA ASP A 52 4.94 11.28 9.55
C ASP A 52 4.76 12.74 9.07
N MET A 53 5.40 13.06 7.95
CA MET A 53 5.28 14.36 7.29
C MET A 53 3.85 14.59 6.81
N GLN A 54 3.20 15.61 7.36
CA GLN A 54 1.83 15.99 7.00
C GLN A 54 1.78 16.62 5.60
N LEU A 55 0.91 16.07 4.75
CA LEU A 55 0.61 16.54 3.39
C LEU A 55 -0.88 16.37 3.09
N GLN A 56 -1.39 17.08 2.09
CA GLN A 56 -2.71 16.81 1.50
C GLN A 56 -2.53 15.92 0.27
N VAL A 57 -3.38 14.89 0.10
CA VAL A 57 -3.32 13.97 -1.04
C VAL A 57 -4.69 13.62 -1.60
N MET A 58 -4.78 13.52 -2.93
CA MET A 58 -5.94 12.92 -3.62
C MET A 58 -5.71 11.40 -3.73
N ALA A 59 -6.12 10.63 -2.73
CA ALA A 59 -6.03 9.17 -2.77
C ALA A 59 -7.07 8.51 -1.87
N GLY A 60 -7.73 7.48 -2.41
CA GLY A 60 -8.79 6.74 -1.72
C GLY A 60 -10.03 7.55 -1.36
N ALA A 61 -10.97 6.91 -0.66
CA ALA A 61 -12.08 7.60 0.01
C ALA A 61 -11.62 8.23 1.33
N ASP A 62 -12.29 9.31 1.75
CA ASP A 62 -12.24 9.80 3.12
C ASP A 62 -13.61 9.56 3.81
N GLY A 63 -13.67 9.76 5.13
CA GLY A 63 -14.89 9.61 5.92
C GLY A 63 -15.83 10.82 5.91
N TRP A 64 -15.66 11.80 5.02
CA TRP A 64 -16.38 13.09 5.03
C TRP A 64 -17.15 13.37 3.75
N THR A 65 -16.57 12.95 2.62
CA THR A 65 -17.20 12.99 1.30
C THR A 65 -17.99 11.70 1.04
N GLY A 66 -18.72 11.67 -0.07
CA GLY A 66 -19.57 10.53 -0.43
C GLY A 66 -18.79 9.32 -0.97
N ASP A 67 -19.46 8.51 -1.80
CA ASP A 67 -18.79 7.46 -2.55
C ASP A 67 -17.60 8.03 -3.37
N TRP A 68 -16.55 7.21 -3.53
CA TRP A 68 -15.39 7.59 -4.30
C TRP A 68 -15.79 7.81 -5.76
N VAL A 69 -15.88 9.07 -6.17
CA VAL A 69 -16.18 9.50 -7.54
C VAL A 69 -14.88 9.85 -8.25
N GLU A 70 -14.61 9.15 -9.34
CA GLU A 70 -13.42 9.27 -10.19
C GLU A 70 -13.05 10.73 -10.49
N SER A 71 -14.03 11.57 -10.87
CA SER A 71 -13.82 12.99 -11.22
C SER A 71 -13.70 13.96 -10.03
N THR A 72 -13.98 13.54 -8.79
CA THR A 72 -14.01 14.43 -7.62
C THR A 72 -13.33 13.81 -6.39
N CYS A 73 -12.28 13.02 -6.59
CA CYS A 73 -11.46 12.46 -5.49
C CYS A 73 -10.95 13.61 -4.58
N PRO A 74 -11.31 13.64 -3.28
CA PRO A 74 -11.00 14.77 -2.41
C PRO A 74 -9.52 14.80 -2.03
N GLN A 75 -9.04 15.98 -1.60
CA GLN A 75 -7.79 16.06 -0.86
C GLN A 75 -8.04 15.75 0.62
N GLN A 76 -7.46 14.65 1.10
CA GLN A 76 -7.47 14.29 2.52
C GLN A 76 -6.06 14.38 3.14
N PRO A 77 -5.94 14.67 4.44
CA PRO A 77 -4.65 14.73 5.11
C PRO A 77 -4.00 13.35 5.17
N ALA A 78 -2.71 13.29 4.88
CA ALA A 78 -1.89 12.09 4.93
C ALA A 78 -0.60 12.33 5.73
N LEU A 79 -0.11 11.28 6.38
CA LEU A 79 1.22 11.25 7.01
C LEU A 79 2.14 10.40 6.13
N VAL A 80 3.22 11.01 5.63
CA VAL A 80 4.20 10.33 4.78
C VAL A 80 5.52 10.16 5.53
N SER A 81 5.98 8.91 5.63
CA SER A 81 7.31 8.56 6.16
C SER A 81 8.18 7.96 5.06
N VAL A 82 9.47 8.29 5.07
CA VAL A 82 10.49 7.66 4.21
C VAL A 82 11.72 7.36 5.05
N SER A 83 12.16 6.11 5.03
CA SER A 83 13.42 5.66 5.65
C SER A 83 14.33 5.05 4.60
N LEU A 84 15.63 5.37 4.68
CA LEU A 84 16.69 4.87 3.81
C LEU A 84 17.79 4.27 4.71
N ALA A 85 18.14 3.00 4.52
CA ALA A 85 19.25 2.38 5.22
C ALA A 85 20.54 2.51 4.41
N LEU A 86 21.63 2.90 5.07
CA LEU A 86 22.92 3.07 4.44
C LEU A 86 23.70 1.74 4.40
N ARG A 87 24.48 1.54 3.33
CA ARG A 87 25.44 0.42 3.19
C ARG A 87 26.62 0.51 4.16
N ARG A 88 26.94 1.70 4.64
CA ARG A 88 28.15 2.03 5.41
C ARG A 88 27.80 3.07 6.48
N PRO A 89 28.54 3.15 7.59
CA PRO A 89 28.36 4.22 8.57
C PRO A 89 28.65 5.59 7.92
N PHE A 90 27.94 6.63 8.35
CA PHE A 90 28.21 8.03 8.01
C PHE A 90 29.42 8.59 8.78
N LYS A 91 30.51 7.81 8.83
CA LYS A 91 31.64 8.07 9.72
C LYS A 91 32.24 9.46 9.49
N LYS A 92 32.46 9.87 8.23
CA LYS A 92 33.06 11.17 7.93
C LYS A 92 32.13 12.32 8.33
N ALA A 93 30.84 12.21 8.02
CA ALA A 93 29.86 13.20 8.47
C ALA A 93 29.80 13.35 10.01
N SER A 94 30.09 12.29 10.75
CA SER A 94 30.18 12.30 12.22
C SER A 94 31.53 12.76 12.78
N GLU A 95 32.59 12.83 11.97
CA GLU A 95 33.92 13.33 12.36
C GLU A 95 34.11 14.82 12.01
N ASP A 96 33.53 15.26 10.87
CA ASP A 96 33.64 16.63 10.36
C ASP A 96 32.50 17.57 10.82
N ASP A 97 31.41 17.03 11.41
CA ASP A 97 30.14 17.72 11.70
C ASP A 97 29.51 18.42 10.47
N ASP A 98 29.66 17.80 9.29
CA ASP A 98 29.15 18.28 8.00
C ASP A 98 28.47 17.16 7.20
N ILE A 99 27.67 17.53 6.20
CA ILE A 99 26.94 16.60 5.32
C ILE A 99 27.87 16.05 4.23
N ALA A 100 28.84 15.25 4.68
CA ALA A 100 29.80 14.57 3.81
C ALA A 100 29.15 13.52 2.88
N GLY A 101 29.87 13.12 1.82
CA GLY A 101 29.37 12.22 0.76
C GLY A 101 29.09 10.76 1.14
N ASP A 102 29.17 10.43 2.43
CA ASP A 102 28.79 9.15 3.04
C ASP A 102 27.44 9.20 3.80
N THR A 103 26.88 10.40 4.02
CA THR A 103 25.52 10.58 4.59
C THR A 103 24.49 11.01 3.53
N ILE A 104 23.24 11.23 3.94
CA ILE A 104 22.15 11.77 3.11
C ILE A 104 21.47 12.90 3.87
N HIS A 105 21.42 14.11 3.28
CA HIS A 105 20.66 15.20 3.91
C HIS A 105 19.15 14.89 3.88
N TYR A 106 18.54 14.80 5.06
CA TYR A 106 17.08 14.65 5.21
C TYR A 106 16.29 15.76 4.48
N GLY A 107 16.84 16.96 4.29
CA GLY A 107 16.23 18.00 3.47
C GLY A 107 15.98 17.58 2.01
N LEU A 108 16.86 16.75 1.44
CA LEU A 108 16.68 16.19 0.10
C LEU A 108 15.58 15.12 0.07
N ILE A 109 15.43 14.35 1.15
CA ILE A 109 14.31 13.41 1.34
C ILE A 109 12.98 14.19 1.43
N LYS A 110 12.94 15.30 2.19
CA LYS A 110 11.75 16.17 2.33
C LYS A 110 11.29 16.69 0.96
N LEU A 111 12.23 17.21 0.17
CA LEU A 111 11.98 17.68 -1.18
C LEU A 111 11.56 16.54 -2.12
N ALA A 112 12.12 15.34 -1.97
CA ALA A 112 11.74 14.18 -2.76
C ALA A 112 10.30 13.70 -2.47
N ILE A 113 9.85 13.78 -1.21
CA ILE A 113 8.46 13.50 -0.84
C ILE A 113 7.52 14.55 -1.45
N ILE A 114 7.82 15.84 -1.27
CA ILE A 114 7.01 16.95 -1.81
C ILE A 114 6.88 16.84 -3.34
N ASP A 115 7.99 16.67 -4.04
CA ASP A 115 8.00 16.55 -5.51
C ASP A 115 7.34 15.25 -5.98
N GLY A 116 7.40 14.17 -5.20
CA GLY A 116 6.70 12.92 -5.47
C GLY A 116 5.19 13.09 -5.43
N VAL A 117 4.67 13.69 -4.36
CA VAL A 117 3.23 13.99 -4.22
C VAL A 117 2.77 15.04 -5.25
N ARG A 118 3.58 16.08 -5.53
CA ARG A 118 3.26 17.07 -6.58
C ARG A 118 3.23 16.41 -7.97
N ALA A 119 4.19 15.54 -8.30
CA ALA A 119 4.21 14.84 -9.58
C ALA A 119 3.05 13.85 -9.74
N TYR A 120 2.63 13.21 -8.64
CA TYR A 120 1.43 12.37 -8.59
C TYR A 120 0.16 13.19 -8.88
N HIS A 121 -0.03 14.35 -8.23
CA HIS A 121 -1.16 15.25 -8.53
C HIS A 121 -1.10 15.82 -9.95
N ALA A 122 0.09 16.18 -10.43
CA ALA A 122 0.30 16.74 -11.76
C ALA A 122 0.10 15.74 -12.91
N ARG A 123 -0.10 14.45 -12.62
CA ARG A 123 -0.59 13.47 -13.61
C ARG A 123 -2.01 13.82 -14.10
N GLY A 124 -2.78 14.53 -13.29
CA GLY A 124 -4.18 14.83 -13.53
C GLY A 124 -5.09 13.65 -13.22
N ILE A 125 -6.37 13.95 -13.02
CA ILE A 125 -7.44 12.95 -12.96
C ILE A 125 -7.94 12.75 -14.39
N THR A 126 -7.40 11.75 -15.10
CA THR A 126 -7.97 11.29 -16.37
C THR A 126 -8.96 10.16 -16.11
N PRO A 127 -10.21 10.23 -16.60
CA PRO A 127 -11.29 9.30 -16.26
C PRO A 127 -11.18 7.91 -16.93
N ASP A 128 -10.06 7.61 -17.58
CA ASP A 128 -9.71 6.27 -18.03
C ASP A 128 -8.92 5.49 -16.95
N PHE A 129 -8.50 6.16 -15.88
CA PHE A 129 -7.37 5.73 -15.06
C PHE A 129 -7.50 5.92 -13.54
N ALA A 130 -8.58 6.44 -12.94
CA ALA A 130 -8.56 6.77 -11.51
C ALA A 130 -8.44 5.56 -10.56
N SER A 131 -8.49 4.32 -11.07
CA SER A 131 -7.93 3.14 -10.37
C SER A 131 -6.47 3.31 -9.93
N GLU A 132 -5.74 4.27 -10.50
CA GLU A 132 -4.40 4.69 -10.11
C GLU A 132 -4.37 5.75 -8.99
N LEU A 133 -5.50 6.29 -8.52
CA LEU A 133 -5.55 7.25 -7.40
C LEU A 133 -5.44 6.56 -6.03
N SER A 134 -4.34 5.82 -5.86
CA SER A 134 -4.10 4.93 -4.72
C SER A 134 -2.87 5.32 -3.92
N MET A 135 -2.84 4.91 -2.64
CA MET A 135 -1.64 4.97 -1.79
C MET A 135 -0.40 4.33 -2.46
N LYS A 136 -0.61 3.33 -3.31
CA LYS A 136 0.44 2.61 -4.04
C LYS A 136 1.08 3.47 -5.11
N SER A 137 0.29 4.22 -5.87
CA SER A 137 0.80 5.20 -6.83
C SER A 137 1.60 6.30 -6.16
N ILE A 138 1.16 6.83 -5.02
CA ILE A 138 1.93 7.84 -4.27
C ILE A 138 3.31 7.29 -3.87
N CYS A 139 3.37 6.05 -3.34
CA CYS A 139 4.64 5.40 -3.02
C CYS A 139 5.54 5.23 -4.26
N ILE A 140 4.98 4.84 -5.42
CA ILE A 140 5.70 4.70 -6.69
C ILE A 140 6.24 6.06 -7.18
N PHE A 141 5.48 7.14 -7.08
CA PHE A 141 5.92 8.48 -7.46
C PHE A 141 7.04 9.00 -6.54
N ILE A 142 6.93 8.81 -5.22
CA ILE A 142 8.00 9.17 -4.26
C ILE A 142 9.26 8.35 -4.53
N ALA A 143 9.14 7.03 -4.71
CA ALA A 143 10.25 6.16 -5.09
C ALA A 143 10.92 6.64 -6.40
N SER A 144 10.11 7.02 -7.39
CA SER A 144 10.60 7.53 -8.68
C SER A 144 11.30 8.89 -8.58
N VAL A 145 11.04 9.70 -7.55
CA VAL A 145 11.81 10.93 -7.28
C VAL A 145 13.08 10.61 -6.49
N LEU A 146 13.01 9.75 -5.48
CA LEU A 146 14.18 9.29 -4.71
C LEU A 146 15.22 8.59 -5.61
N ILE A 147 14.76 7.82 -6.62
CA ILE A 147 15.62 7.18 -7.61
C ILE A 147 16.25 8.22 -8.57
N ARG A 148 15.46 9.14 -9.12
CA ARG A 148 15.96 10.18 -10.05
C ARG A 148 16.90 11.19 -9.38
N ARG A 149 16.81 11.37 -8.07
CA ARG A 149 17.72 12.21 -7.26
C ARG A 149 18.94 11.42 -6.70
N SER A 150 19.10 10.14 -7.05
CA SER A 150 20.14 9.24 -6.51
C SER A 150 20.18 9.15 -4.98
N LEU A 151 19.01 9.28 -4.34
CA LEU A 151 18.87 9.21 -2.88
C LEU A 151 18.60 7.78 -2.40
N ALA A 152 17.84 6.99 -3.17
CA ALA A 152 17.49 5.60 -2.82
C ALA A 152 18.20 4.53 -3.68
N VAL A 153 19.11 4.92 -4.58
CA VAL A 153 19.91 3.98 -5.39
C VAL A 153 21.38 4.42 -5.43
N GLY A 154 22.28 3.44 -5.62
CA GLY A 154 23.71 3.65 -5.73
C GLY A 154 24.51 3.08 -4.55
N ARG A 155 25.78 3.48 -4.44
CA ARG A 155 26.74 2.96 -3.46
C ARG A 155 26.37 3.23 -1.99
N ASN A 156 25.47 4.18 -1.70
CA ASN A 156 25.19 4.63 -0.33
C ASN A 156 24.03 3.86 0.34
N VAL A 157 23.06 3.29 -0.40
CA VAL A 157 21.80 2.73 0.16
C VAL A 157 21.57 1.27 -0.23
N ASN A 158 21.18 0.42 0.74
CA ASN A 158 20.75 -0.98 0.51
C ASN A 158 19.25 -1.22 0.66
N TRP A 159 18.51 -0.39 1.40
CA TRP A 159 17.07 -0.56 1.60
C TRP A 159 16.34 0.78 1.72
N SER A 160 15.10 0.81 1.21
CA SER A 160 14.16 1.90 1.45
C SER A 160 12.81 1.38 1.97
N SER A 161 12.13 2.23 2.72
CA SER A 161 10.75 2.04 3.15
C SER A 161 9.99 3.35 3.03
N ILE A 162 8.94 3.37 2.22
CA ILE A 162 8.04 4.50 2.02
C ILE A 162 6.68 4.10 2.61
N ARG A 163 6.19 4.84 3.60
CA ARG A 163 4.86 4.64 4.18
C ARG A 163 4.00 5.87 3.96
N ILE A 164 2.76 5.66 3.52
CA ILE A 164 1.70 6.66 3.57
C ILE A 164 0.59 6.16 4.49
N MET A 165 0.11 7.02 5.37
CA MET A 165 -1.05 6.80 6.26
C MET A 165 -2.13 7.83 5.94
N LEU A 166 -3.36 7.38 5.76
CA LEU A 166 -4.56 8.18 5.57
C LEU A 166 -5.40 8.13 6.86
N PRO A 167 -5.15 9.01 7.86
CA PRO A 167 -5.90 9.04 9.12
C PRO A 167 -7.38 9.41 8.99
N LYS A 168 -7.87 9.76 7.78
CA LYS A 168 -9.28 10.05 7.50
C LYS A 168 -9.96 9.05 6.57
N SER A 169 -9.27 7.99 6.13
CA SER A 169 -9.87 6.90 5.33
C SER A 169 -10.53 5.80 6.18
N SER A 170 -10.86 6.11 7.45
CA SER A 170 -11.66 5.26 8.32
C SER A 170 -12.57 6.10 9.22
N LEU A 171 -13.79 5.59 9.46
CA LEU A 171 -14.73 6.08 10.48
C LEU A 171 -14.87 5.11 11.67
N ARG A 172 -14.14 3.98 11.66
CA ARG A 172 -14.19 2.94 12.69
C ARG A 172 -12.85 2.68 13.37
N GLY A 173 -11.73 3.19 12.85
CA GLY A 173 -10.41 3.06 13.45
C GLY A 173 -9.50 4.25 13.11
N ALA A 174 -8.20 4.09 13.35
CA ALA A 174 -7.22 5.17 13.21
C ALA A 174 -6.88 5.54 11.75
N GLY A 175 -7.37 4.78 10.77
CA GLY A 175 -7.18 5.01 9.33
C GLY A 175 -6.57 3.80 8.60
N ALA A 176 -6.11 4.02 7.37
CA ALA A 176 -5.38 3.00 6.60
C ALA A 176 -3.95 3.46 6.26
N SER A 177 -3.01 2.53 6.10
CA SER A 177 -1.68 2.84 5.54
C SER A 177 -1.20 1.81 4.54
N LEU A 178 -0.49 2.27 3.50
CA LEU A 178 0.36 1.41 2.71
C LEU A 178 1.83 1.65 3.08
N THR A 179 2.58 0.57 3.30
CA THR A 179 4.04 0.60 3.29
C THR A 179 4.54 -0.09 2.02
N ALA A 180 5.52 0.50 1.34
CA ALA A 180 6.26 -0.10 0.24
C ALA A 180 7.74 -0.15 0.63
N GLN A 181 8.39 -1.30 0.41
CA GLN A 181 9.77 -1.53 0.78
C GLN A 181 10.55 -2.11 -0.39
N THR A 182 11.82 -1.73 -0.51
CA THR A 182 12.69 -2.18 -1.62
C THR A 182 14.09 -2.45 -1.10
N ILE A 183 14.66 -3.60 -1.47
CA ILE A 183 16.09 -3.91 -1.30
C ILE A 183 16.82 -3.65 -2.62
N TYR A 184 17.94 -2.94 -2.53
CA TYR A 184 18.78 -2.57 -3.65
C TYR A 184 20.08 -3.36 -3.70
N LYS A 185 20.50 -3.74 -4.91
CA LYS A 185 21.83 -4.29 -5.19
C LYS A 185 22.88 -3.17 -5.17
N GLU A 186 24.10 -3.45 -4.73
CA GLU A 186 25.21 -2.52 -4.99
C GLU A 186 25.54 -2.56 -6.49
N PRO A 187 25.58 -1.41 -7.20
CA PRO A 187 25.82 -1.39 -8.64
C PRO A 187 27.26 -1.82 -8.96
N SER A 188 27.46 -2.57 -10.06
CA SER A 188 28.82 -2.89 -10.53
C SER A 188 29.60 -1.62 -10.93
N LEU A 189 30.92 -1.73 -11.07
CA LEU A 189 31.75 -0.61 -11.55
C LEU A 189 31.30 -0.14 -12.96
N GLU A 190 30.95 -1.08 -13.84
CA GLU A 190 30.41 -0.80 -15.18
C GLU A 190 29.04 -0.09 -15.11
N GLU A 191 28.15 -0.50 -14.20
CA GLU A 191 26.86 0.17 -13.95
C GLU A 191 27.05 1.58 -13.37
N GLN A 192 28.13 1.81 -12.62
CA GLN A 192 28.50 3.12 -12.09
C GLN A 192 29.02 4.06 -13.18
N GLU A 193 29.82 3.55 -14.14
CA GLU A 193 30.35 4.34 -15.26
C GLU A 193 29.27 4.68 -16.32
N LEU A 194 28.33 3.78 -16.60
CA LEU A 194 27.22 4.04 -17.53
C LEU A 194 26.13 4.95 -16.93
N GLY A 195 26.08 5.13 -15.61
CA GLY A 195 25.06 5.93 -14.92
C GLY A 195 23.64 5.32 -14.95
N THR A 196 23.46 4.10 -15.44
CA THR A 196 22.16 3.46 -15.71
C THR A 196 21.49 2.86 -14.47
N PHE A 197 21.47 3.57 -13.35
CA PHE A 197 20.98 3.09 -12.04
C PHE A 197 19.47 2.81 -11.94
N HIS A 198 18.69 2.94 -13.02
CA HIS A 198 17.25 3.14 -12.94
C HIS A 198 16.38 1.86 -12.84
N ARG A 199 16.90 0.66 -13.13
CA ARG A 199 16.14 -0.61 -12.97
C ARG A 199 16.94 -1.86 -12.60
N THR A 200 18.21 -2.00 -12.96
CA THR A 200 19.00 -3.24 -12.70
C THR A 200 19.34 -3.48 -11.22
N GLY A 201 19.20 -2.46 -10.38
CA GLY A 201 19.63 -2.48 -8.98
C GLY A 201 18.58 -2.88 -7.93
N ILE A 202 17.50 -3.61 -8.25
CA ILE A 202 16.49 -4.05 -7.25
C ILE A 202 16.54 -5.58 -7.07
N ILE A 203 16.72 -6.03 -5.83
CA ILE A 203 16.75 -7.46 -5.46
C ILE A 203 15.35 -7.94 -5.06
N GLY A 204 14.64 -7.17 -4.23
CA GLY A 204 13.30 -7.54 -3.76
C GLY A 204 12.43 -6.32 -3.46
N GLU A 205 11.12 -6.48 -3.65
CA GLU A 205 10.10 -5.50 -3.28
C GLU A 205 9.05 -6.14 -2.35
N SER A 206 8.52 -5.35 -1.42
CA SER A 206 7.33 -5.71 -0.64
C SER A 206 6.36 -4.52 -0.63
N SER A 207 5.08 -4.83 -0.51
CA SER A 207 4.03 -3.83 -0.32
C SER A 207 3.00 -4.38 0.65
N THR A 208 2.60 -3.57 1.61
CA THR A 208 1.86 -4.02 2.78
C THR A 208 0.77 -3.01 3.12
N LEU A 209 -0.48 -3.38 2.90
CA LEU A 209 -1.64 -2.57 3.30
C LEU A 209 -1.97 -2.90 4.76
N ARG A 210 -2.32 -1.88 5.55
CA ARG A 210 -2.85 -2.05 6.91
C ARG A 210 -4.08 -1.19 7.17
N LEU A 211 -5.07 -1.73 7.86
CA LEU A 211 -6.17 -1.00 8.49
C LEU A 211 -5.92 -0.98 10.00
N HIS A 212 -5.93 0.20 10.61
CA HIS A 212 -5.48 0.41 11.99
C HIS A 212 -6.66 0.56 12.94
N ASP A 213 -6.61 -0.20 14.04
CA ASP A 213 -7.45 -0.05 15.23
C ASP A 213 -8.98 0.03 14.99
N LEU A 214 -9.50 -0.79 14.08
CA LEU A 214 -10.94 -0.85 13.77
C LEU A 214 -11.72 -1.33 14.99
N THR A 215 -12.36 -0.40 15.68
CA THR A 215 -13.06 -0.63 16.96
C THR A 215 -14.54 -0.87 16.70
N VAL A 216 -15.00 -2.10 16.99
CA VAL A 216 -16.33 -2.57 16.60
C VAL A 216 -17.04 -3.30 17.76
N PRO A 217 -18.27 -2.88 18.17
CA PRO A 217 -19.03 -3.55 19.22
C PRO A 217 -19.69 -4.86 18.75
N THR A 218 -19.36 -5.99 19.40
CA THR A 218 -19.87 -7.33 19.07
C THR A 218 -20.12 -8.20 20.31
N ILE A 219 -20.87 -9.29 20.17
CA ILE A 219 -21.10 -10.27 21.26
C ILE A 219 -19.98 -11.32 21.19
N ILE A 220 -18.97 -11.16 22.05
CA ILE A 220 -17.74 -11.95 22.01
C ILE A 220 -17.37 -12.47 23.39
N GLY A 221 -17.14 -13.78 23.50
CA GLY A 221 -16.71 -14.44 24.75
C GLY A 221 -17.49 -15.70 25.09
N LEU A 222 -17.01 -16.41 26.11
CA LEU A 222 -17.51 -17.70 26.59
C LEU A 222 -18.45 -17.56 27.79
N LEU A 223 -18.23 -16.57 28.65
CA LEU A 223 -18.97 -16.42 29.90
C LEU A 223 -20.41 -15.93 29.63
N PRO A 224 -21.43 -16.41 30.37
CA PRO A 224 -22.82 -15.99 30.15
C PRO A 224 -23.06 -14.47 30.15
N LYS A 225 -22.29 -13.70 30.92
CA LYS A 225 -22.32 -12.22 30.91
C LYS A 225 -21.79 -11.62 29.59
N GLU A 226 -20.77 -12.23 28.99
CA GLU A 226 -20.24 -11.82 27.69
C GLU A 226 -21.21 -12.15 26.55
N ARG A 227 -22.11 -13.13 26.74
CA ARG A 227 -23.14 -13.51 25.77
C ARG A 227 -24.33 -12.55 25.72
N THR A 228 -24.55 -11.71 26.74
CA THR A 228 -25.71 -10.81 26.82
C THR A 228 -25.41 -9.35 26.45
N MET A 229 -24.14 -8.95 26.38
CA MET A 229 -23.75 -7.55 26.13
C MET A 229 -22.67 -7.43 25.05
N LYS A 230 -22.86 -6.47 24.14
CA LYS A 230 -21.84 -6.10 23.15
C LYS A 230 -20.64 -5.47 23.85
N GLN A 231 -19.45 -5.87 23.42
CA GLN A 231 -18.16 -5.42 23.90
C GLN A 231 -17.31 -5.01 22.69
N ASN A 232 -16.39 -4.07 22.86
CA ASN A 232 -15.53 -3.62 21.77
C ASN A 232 -14.46 -4.66 21.45
N VAL A 233 -14.33 -5.00 20.17
CA VAL A 233 -13.13 -5.65 19.60
C VAL A 233 -12.38 -4.60 18.79
N VAL A 234 -11.07 -4.52 18.98
CA VAL A 234 -10.16 -3.73 18.16
C VAL A 234 -9.50 -4.67 17.16
N ALA A 235 -9.70 -4.42 15.87
CA ALA A 235 -9.17 -5.23 14.79
C ALA A 235 -8.11 -4.46 13.99
N ASN A 236 -6.89 -5.00 13.99
CA ASN A 236 -5.79 -4.57 13.14
C ASN A 236 -5.63 -5.59 11.99
N ILE A 237 -5.78 -5.12 10.76
CA ILE A 237 -5.78 -5.95 9.55
C ILE A 237 -4.56 -5.60 8.72
N GLU A 238 -3.78 -6.59 8.31
CA GLU A 238 -2.59 -6.42 7.48
C GLU A 238 -2.65 -7.36 6.27
N ILE A 239 -2.33 -6.85 5.09
CA ILE A 239 -2.35 -7.59 3.83
C ILE A 239 -1.01 -7.35 3.14
N ASP A 240 -0.13 -8.34 3.29
CA ASP A 240 1.23 -8.35 2.77
C ASP A 240 1.26 -8.87 1.32
N ARG A 241 2.34 -8.55 0.58
CA ARG A 241 2.44 -8.69 -0.89
C ARG A 241 1.31 -7.96 -1.64
N TRP A 242 0.80 -6.84 -1.12
CA TRP A 242 -0.36 -6.09 -1.61
C TRP A 242 -0.30 -5.77 -3.12
N VAL A 243 -1.19 -6.41 -3.89
CA VAL A 243 -1.29 -6.23 -5.35
C VAL A 243 -2.36 -5.22 -5.76
N GLY A 244 -3.34 -4.93 -4.89
CA GLY A 244 -4.51 -4.11 -5.20
C GLY A 244 -4.21 -2.66 -5.64
N GLN A 245 -5.21 -2.06 -6.28
CA GLN A 245 -5.22 -0.70 -6.81
C GLN A 245 -6.51 0.02 -6.37
N GLY A 246 -6.59 1.32 -6.64
CA GLY A 246 -7.70 2.18 -6.19
C GLY A 246 -7.87 2.13 -4.66
N ASP A 247 -9.13 2.03 -4.24
CA ASP A 247 -9.56 2.21 -2.85
C ASP A 247 -10.05 0.92 -2.15
N LEU A 248 -9.54 -0.24 -2.57
CA LEU A 248 -9.99 -1.56 -2.07
C LEU A 248 -9.90 -1.74 -0.54
N HIS A 249 -9.09 -0.92 0.13
CA HIS A 249 -8.96 -0.96 1.59
C HIS A 249 -10.28 -0.64 2.32
N TRP A 250 -11.16 0.15 1.72
CA TRP A 250 -12.47 0.47 2.28
C TRP A 250 -13.49 -0.68 2.08
N ASP A 251 -13.40 -1.43 0.99
CA ASP A 251 -14.22 -2.65 0.80
C ASP A 251 -13.82 -3.73 1.81
N ILE A 252 -12.51 -3.88 2.05
CA ILE A 252 -11.96 -4.74 3.11
C ILE A 252 -12.44 -4.27 4.48
N GLN A 253 -12.40 -2.97 4.77
CA GLN A 253 -12.92 -2.40 6.02
C GLN A 253 -14.41 -2.69 6.20
N GLN A 254 -15.23 -2.54 5.16
CA GLN A 254 -16.66 -2.85 5.19
C GLN A 254 -16.90 -4.34 5.51
N ILE A 255 -16.18 -5.25 4.85
CA ILE A 255 -16.24 -6.70 5.12
C ILE A 255 -15.84 -7.00 6.58
N VAL A 256 -14.77 -6.40 7.08
CA VAL A 256 -14.29 -6.57 8.47
C VAL A 256 -15.33 -6.09 9.47
N VAL A 257 -15.79 -4.84 9.33
CA VAL A 257 -16.75 -4.22 10.24
C VAL A 257 -18.05 -5.02 10.27
N LYS A 258 -18.62 -5.36 9.10
CA LYS A 258 -19.84 -6.19 9.02
C LYS A 258 -19.65 -7.57 9.65
N THR A 259 -18.54 -8.25 9.37
CA THR A 259 -18.23 -9.56 9.97
C THR A 259 -18.16 -9.49 11.50
N ILE A 260 -17.68 -8.39 12.08
CA ILE A 260 -17.64 -8.22 13.54
C ILE A 260 -19.00 -7.77 14.08
N GLU A 261 -19.68 -6.79 13.46
CA GLU A 261 -20.97 -6.24 13.93
C GLU A 261 -22.10 -7.27 13.95
N GLU A 262 -22.15 -8.17 12.95
CA GLU A 262 -23.19 -9.18 12.73
C GLU A 262 -22.97 -10.48 13.53
N SER A 263 -21.75 -10.72 14.01
CA SER A 263 -21.38 -12.02 14.59
C SER A 263 -21.57 -12.12 16.11
N SER A 264 -21.49 -13.36 16.60
CA SER A 264 -21.67 -13.72 18.01
C SER A 264 -20.68 -14.81 18.44
N PHE A 265 -19.40 -14.68 18.09
CA PHE A 265 -18.40 -15.72 18.33
C PHE A 265 -18.12 -15.94 19.82
N GLN A 266 -17.68 -17.15 20.19
CA GLN A 266 -17.22 -17.45 21.54
C GLN A 266 -15.77 -17.03 21.79
N THR A 267 -14.92 -17.09 20.77
CA THR A 267 -13.48 -16.87 20.88
C THR A 267 -12.96 -15.92 19.78
N LEU A 268 -11.82 -15.27 20.01
CA LEU A 268 -11.25 -14.32 19.04
C LEU A 268 -10.65 -15.04 17.83
N GLU A 269 -10.16 -16.27 18.01
CA GLU A 269 -9.59 -17.15 16.98
C GLU A 269 -10.62 -17.39 15.87
N ALA A 270 -11.84 -17.81 16.23
CA ALA A 270 -12.90 -18.10 15.27
C ALA A 270 -13.42 -16.84 14.55
N LEU A 271 -13.40 -15.68 15.24
CA LEU A 271 -13.71 -14.39 14.63
C LEU A 271 -12.61 -13.96 13.64
N ALA A 272 -11.34 -14.06 14.02
CA ALA A 272 -10.20 -13.73 13.16
C ALA A 272 -10.15 -14.63 11.91
N GLU A 273 -10.43 -15.93 12.07
CA GLU A 273 -10.54 -16.88 10.96
C GLU A 273 -11.69 -16.48 10.02
N ARG A 274 -12.88 -16.16 10.56
CA ARG A 274 -14.03 -15.74 9.76
C ARG A 274 -13.76 -14.44 9.00
N ILE A 275 -13.17 -13.43 9.64
CA ILE A 275 -12.81 -12.18 8.97
C ILE A 275 -11.80 -12.46 7.84
N SER A 276 -10.76 -13.25 8.10
CA SER A 276 -9.76 -13.61 7.09
C SER A 276 -10.41 -14.30 5.89
N LYS A 277 -11.22 -15.34 6.11
CA LYS A 277 -11.96 -16.06 5.06
C LYS A 277 -12.86 -15.13 4.24
N ASN A 278 -13.57 -14.22 4.91
CA ASN A 278 -14.46 -13.27 4.24
C ASN A 278 -13.69 -12.25 3.38
N ILE A 279 -12.59 -11.67 3.88
CA ILE A 279 -11.70 -10.78 3.10
C ILE A 279 -11.17 -11.51 1.85
N ILE A 280 -10.74 -12.75 2.01
CA ILE A 280 -10.10 -13.53 0.94
C ILE A 280 -11.09 -13.83 -0.18
N ARG A 281 -12.27 -14.39 0.14
CA ARG A 281 -13.28 -14.77 -0.86
C ARG A 281 -13.99 -13.58 -1.50
N HIS A 282 -14.23 -12.50 -0.76
CA HIS A 282 -15.11 -11.41 -1.20
C HIS A 282 -14.38 -10.07 -1.46
N SER A 283 -13.04 -10.06 -1.40
CA SER A 283 -12.21 -8.95 -1.87
C SER A 283 -10.98 -9.42 -2.65
N LEU A 284 -10.13 -10.28 -2.04
CA LEU A 284 -8.79 -10.54 -2.59
C LEU A 284 -8.77 -11.46 -3.80
N ILE A 285 -9.47 -12.60 -3.76
CA ILE A 285 -9.56 -13.52 -4.90
C ILE A 285 -10.21 -12.82 -6.12
N PRO A 286 -11.37 -12.14 -6.00
CA PRO A 286 -11.95 -11.36 -7.11
C PRO A 286 -11.01 -10.27 -7.65
N THR A 287 -10.30 -9.55 -6.77
CA THR A 287 -9.29 -8.54 -7.18
C THR A 287 -8.19 -9.18 -8.00
N MET A 288 -7.64 -10.31 -7.54
CA MET A 288 -6.55 -11.00 -8.23
C MET A 288 -7.00 -11.53 -9.59
N ILE A 289 -8.14 -12.22 -9.68
CA ILE A 289 -8.71 -12.72 -10.94
C ILE A 289 -8.86 -11.58 -11.95
N LYS A 290 -9.36 -10.41 -11.52
CA LYS A 290 -9.46 -9.23 -12.38
C LYS A 290 -8.10 -8.73 -12.87
N GLN A 291 -7.04 -8.81 -12.05
CA GLN A 291 -5.68 -8.41 -12.45
C GLN A 291 -4.98 -9.43 -13.36
N THR A 292 -5.20 -10.73 -13.14
CA THR A 292 -4.63 -11.84 -13.93
C THR A 292 -5.39 -12.13 -15.22
N SER A 293 -6.62 -11.61 -15.36
CA SER A 293 -7.49 -11.74 -16.55
C SER A 293 -6.82 -11.46 -17.90
N THR A 294 -5.77 -10.62 -17.88
CA THR A 294 -5.00 -10.17 -19.05
C THR A 294 -3.76 -11.01 -19.35
N LYS A 295 -3.47 -12.05 -18.57
CA LYS A 295 -2.21 -12.83 -18.65
C LYS A 295 -2.42 -14.34 -18.71
N ASP A 296 -3.22 -14.87 -17.79
CA ASP A 296 -3.63 -16.28 -17.83
C ASP A 296 -4.92 -16.38 -18.64
N ASN A 297 -5.17 -17.49 -19.34
CA ASN A 297 -6.36 -17.60 -20.20
C ASN A 297 -7.56 -18.10 -19.38
N TRP A 298 -8.20 -17.21 -18.62
CA TRP A 298 -9.13 -17.56 -17.54
C TRP A 298 -10.36 -18.36 -17.98
N ASP A 299 -10.79 -18.26 -19.22
CA ASP A 299 -11.89 -19.06 -19.75
C ASP A 299 -11.50 -20.54 -19.94
N GLU A 300 -10.24 -20.82 -20.33
CA GLU A 300 -9.69 -22.17 -20.53
C GLU A 300 -9.35 -22.90 -19.22
N LEU A 301 -9.19 -22.18 -18.09
CA LEU A 301 -8.95 -22.80 -16.79
C LEU A 301 -10.15 -23.64 -16.34
N ALA A 302 -9.91 -24.75 -15.63
CA ALA A 302 -10.96 -25.64 -15.14
C ALA A 302 -11.96 -24.91 -14.22
N ALA A 303 -13.25 -25.27 -14.30
CA ALA A 303 -14.29 -24.66 -13.47
C ALA A 303 -14.23 -25.12 -12.01
N ASN A 304 -13.77 -26.36 -11.77
CA ASN A 304 -13.32 -26.83 -10.47
C ASN A 304 -11.94 -26.21 -10.17
N TYR A 305 -11.72 -25.79 -8.92
CA TYR A 305 -10.48 -25.16 -8.47
C TYR A 305 -9.35 -26.16 -8.23
N GLU A 306 -9.67 -27.44 -8.01
CA GLU A 306 -8.69 -28.51 -7.77
C GLU A 306 -8.01 -28.95 -9.08
N ASP A 307 -8.73 -28.85 -10.21
CA ASP A 307 -8.25 -29.21 -11.55
C ASP A 307 -7.46 -28.09 -12.26
N VAL A 308 -7.26 -26.93 -11.61
CA VAL A 308 -6.50 -25.81 -12.18
C VAL A 308 -5.00 -25.98 -11.91
N PRO A 309 -4.13 -25.91 -12.94
CA PRO A 309 -2.67 -25.97 -12.77
C PRO A 309 -2.12 -24.63 -12.28
N TRP A 310 -2.43 -24.27 -11.04
CA TRP A 310 -2.12 -22.97 -10.43
C TRP A 310 -0.65 -22.58 -10.53
N GLU A 311 0.26 -23.54 -10.44
CA GLU A 311 1.71 -23.36 -10.56
C GLU A 311 2.16 -22.81 -11.93
N LYS A 312 1.34 -22.98 -12.96
CA LYS A 312 1.57 -22.45 -14.32
C LYS A 312 0.93 -21.07 -14.54
N THR A 313 0.04 -20.64 -13.65
CA THR A 313 -0.63 -19.33 -13.72
C THR A 313 0.20 -18.22 -13.05
N TYR A 314 -0.17 -16.96 -13.26
CA TYR A 314 0.42 -15.82 -12.57
C TYR A 314 -0.07 -15.66 -11.12
N VAL A 315 -1.10 -16.44 -10.71
CA VAL A 315 -1.79 -16.33 -9.41
C VAL A 315 -0.84 -16.48 -8.21
N PRO A 316 0.04 -17.50 -8.10
CA PRO A 316 0.90 -17.67 -6.93
C PRO A 316 1.88 -16.50 -6.72
N ARG A 317 2.20 -15.73 -7.77
CA ARG A 317 3.06 -14.54 -7.73
C ARG A 317 2.36 -13.29 -7.19
N LEU A 318 1.03 -13.33 -7.06
CA LEU A 318 0.19 -12.23 -6.60
C LEU A 318 -0.52 -12.52 -5.27
N CYS A 319 -0.51 -13.76 -4.79
CA CYS A 319 -1.21 -14.18 -3.57
C CYS A 319 -0.71 -13.39 -2.33
N PRO A 320 -1.55 -12.53 -1.73
CA PRO A 320 -1.20 -11.86 -0.48
C PRO A 320 -1.11 -12.84 0.70
N ILE A 321 -0.57 -12.35 1.81
CA ILE A 321 -0.73 -12.97 3.13
C ILE A 321 -1.61 -12.03 3.95
N VAL A 322 -2.75 -12.53 4.43
CA VAL A 322 -3.63 -11.78 5.34
C VAL A 322 -3.19 -12.08 6.77
N ARG A 323 -2.83 -11.05 7.53
CA ARG A 323 -2.63 -11.13 8.97
C ARG A 323 -3.76 -10.38 9.67
N ILE A 324 -4.27 -10.95 10.75
CA ILE A 324 -5.29 -10.30 11.60
C ILE A 324 -4.82 -10.39 13.04
N LYS A 325 -4.77 -9.22 13.69
CA LYS A 325 -4.65 -9.10 15.14
C LYS A 325 -5.98 -8.59 15.69
N LEU A 326 -6.61 -9.35 16.58
CA LEU A 326 -7.80 -8.92 17.32
C LEU A 326 -7.47 -8.75 18.79
N GLU A 327 -7.92 -7.66 19.38
CA GLU A 327 -7.79 -7.36 20.80
C GLU A 327 -9.17 -7.05 21.41
N LYS A 328 -9.39 -7.47 22.66
CA LYS A 328 -10.63 -7.22 23.39
C LYS A 328 -10.34 -6.35 24.63
N PRO A 329 -10.19 -5.02 24.45
CA PRO A 329 -9.88 -4.12 25.55
C PRO A 329 -10.95 -4.11 26.64
N SER A 330 -10.57 -3.68 27.83
CA SER A 330 -11.46 -3.42 28.97
C SER A 330 -12.11 -4.64 29.64
N ILE A 331 -11.66 -5.88 29.39
CA ILE A 331 -11.98 -7.03 30.28
C ILE A 331 -11.17 -6.93 31.58
N TYR A 332 -9.85 -6.77 31.43
CA TYR A 332 -8.90 -6.68 32.53
C TYR A 332 -8.40 -5.23 32.64
N ILE A 333 -7.94 -4.85 33.83
CA ILE A 333 -7.49 -3.47 34.13
C ILE A 333 -5.99 -3.28 33.86
N ASP A 334 -5.24 -4.38 33.87
CA ASP A 334 -3.79 -4.50 33.81
C ASP A 334 -3.28 -5.04 32.46
N THR A 335 -4.17 -5.61 31.62
CA THR A 335 -3.81 -6.21 30.33
C THR A 335 -4.94 -6.17 29.32
N THR A 336 -4.62 -6.27 28.03
CA THR A 336 -5.58 -6.46 26.93
C THR A 336 -5.34 -7.82 26.28
N PRO A 337 -6.30 -8.76 26.35
CA PRO A 337 -6.17 -10.06 25.70
C PRO A 337 -6.41 -9.91 24.19
N GLY A 338 -5.70 -10.71 23.41
CA GLY A 338 -5.82 -10.71 21.96
C GLY A 338 -5.19 -11.94 21.31
N VAL A 339 -5.42 -12.06 20.00
CA VAL A 339 -4.88 -13.11 19.13
C VAL A 339 -4.29 -12.47 17.88
N GLU A 340 -3.20 -13.03 17.35
CA GLU A 340 -2.74 -12.74 16.00
C GLU A 340 -2.70 -14.05 15.19
N MET A 341 -3.19 -14.01 13.95
CA MET A 341 -3.08 -15.10 12.97
C MET A 341 -2.60 -14.60 11.62
N SER A 342 -2.10 -15.51 10.79
CA SER A 342 -1.64 -15.25 9.43
C SER A 342 -2.14 -16.34 8.47
N MET A 343 -2.60 -15.93 7.29
CA MET A 343 -3.29 -16.76 6.31
C MET A 343 -2.68 -16.50 4.93
N ASP A 344 -1.84 -17.41 4.43
CA ASP A 344 -1.33 -17.35 3.04
C ASP A 344 -2.37 -17.96 2.10
N ILE A 345 -2.75 -17.21 1.08
CA ILE A 345 -3.89 -17.58 0.22
C ILE A 345 -3.49 -18.39 -1.02
N ARG A 346 -2.19 -18.75 -1.15
CA ARG A 346 -1.68 -19.50 -2.31
C ARG A 346 -2.51 -20.77 -2.57
N PRO A 347 -3.08 -20.94 -3.77
CA PRO A 347 -3.77 -22.16 -4.14
C PRO A 347 -2.75 -23.30 -4.30
N SER A 348 -2.73 -24.18 -3.30
CA SER A 348 -1.88 -25.35 -3.18
C SER A 348 -2.67 -26.39 -2.39
N CYS A 349 -2.66 -27.64 -2.81
CA CYS A 349 -3.36 -28.75 -2.15
C CYS A 349 -2.92 -28.99 -0.70
N ASP A 350 -1.68 -28.63 -0.35
CA ASP A 350 -1.13 -28.71 1.01
C ASP A 350 -1.61 -27.55 1.91
N SER A 351 -2.26 -26.52 1.35
CA SER A 351 -2.78 -25.40 2.11
C SER A 351 -4.11 -25.75 2.78
N PRO A 352 -4.27 -25.56 4.11
CA PRO A 352 -5.56 -25.74 4.80
C PRO A 352 -6.64 -24.74 4.36
N TYR A 353 -6.29 -23.82 3.45
CA TYR A 353 -7.13 -22.76 2.93
C TYR A 353 -7.36 -22.87 1.41
N PHE A 354 -6.98 -24.00 0.79
CA PHE A 354 -7.16 -24.22 -0.65
C PHE A 354 -8.63 -24.09 -1.08
N ASN A 355 -9.56 -24.59 -0.26
CA ASN A 355 -11.00 -24.48 -0.49
C ASN A 355 -11.55 -23.04 -0.53
N LEU A 356 -10.77 -22.02 -0.13
CA LEU A 356 -11.17 -20.63 -0.35
C LEU A 356 -11.24 -20.26 -1.83
N TRP A 357 -10.62 -21.05 -2.72
CA TRP A 357 -10.75 -20.95 -4.17
C TRP A 357 -11.97 -21.71 -4.74
N GLU A 358 -12.77 -22.40 -3.91
CA GLU A 358 -13.98 -23.07 -4.37
C GLU A 358 -14.94 -22.07 -5.05
N GLY A 359 -15.25 -22.32 -6.31
CA GLY A 359 -16.13 -21.47 -7.12
C GLY A 359 -15.49 -20.16 -7.58
N TYR A 360 -14.15 -20.04 -7.60
CA TYR A 360 -13.42 -18.79 -7.86
C TYR A 360 -13.94 -17.95 -9.05
N LYS A 361 -14.28 -18.57 -10.20
CA LYS A 361 -14.83 -17.86 -11.38
C LYS A 361 -16.15 -17.10 -11.12
N ARG A 362 -16.85 -17.43 -10.02
CA ARG A 362 -18.11 -16.81 -9.60
C ARG A 362 -17.95 -15.84 -8.43
N LEU A 363 -16.78 -15.76 -7.80
CA LEU A 363 -16.56 -14.88 -6.65
C LEU A 363 -16.56 -13.41 -7.08
N ARG A 364 -17.32 -12.57 -6.37
CA ARG A 364 -17.45 -11.14 -6.63
C ARG A 364 -16.88 -10.31 -5.49
N LEU A 365 -16.49 -9.07 -5.81
CA LEU A 365 -16.24 -8.04 -4.81
C LEU A 365 -17.54 -7.73 -4.06
N CYS A 366 -17.45 -7.57 -2.75
CA CYS A 366 -18.54 -7.02 -1.94
C CYS A 366 -18.95 -5.64 -2.47
N PRO A 367 -20.26 -5.37 -2.72
CA PRO A 367 -20.69 -4.08 -3.23
C PRO A 367 -20.47 -2.96 -2.21
N ARG A 368 -20.22 -1.74 -2.71
CA ARG A 368 -20.07 -0.52 -1.90
C ARG A 368 -21.14 0.50 -2.31
N PRO A 369 -21.92 1.05 -1.35
CA PRO A 369 -22.10 0.56 0.02
C PRO A 369 -22.85 -0.78 0.06
N LEU A 370 -22.53 -1.64 1.03
CA LEU A 370 -23.28 -2.88 1.27
C LEU A 370 -24.60 -2.59 1.99
N ILE A 371 -25.70 -2.70 1.25
CA ILE A 371 -27.07 -2.66 1.77
C ILE A 371 -27.42 -4.04 2.36
N GLY A 372 -28.03 -4.06 3.55
CA GLY A 372 -28.36 -5.30 4.26
C GLY A 372 -27.21 -5.86 5.10
N THR A 373 -27.21 -7.17 5.36
CA THR A 373 -26.12 -7.87 6.07
C THR A 373 -25.12 -8.48 5.08
N LEU A 374 -23.87 -8.65 5.50
CA LEU A 374 -22.86 -9.40 4.74
C LEU A 374 -23.26 -10.87 4.64
N THR A 375 -23.89 -11.40 5.67
CA THR A 375 -24.42 -12.78 5.71
C THR A 375 -25.47 -13.02 4.60
N ASP A 376 -26.44 -12.11 4.44
CA ASP A 376 -27.49 -12.22 3.41
C ASP A 376 -26.92 -12.10 1.99
N TRP A 377 -25.92 -11.23 1.79
CA TRP A 377 -25.28 -11.06 0.48
C TRP A 377 -24.44 -12.28 0.09
N ILE A 378 -23.68 -12.86 1.03
CA ILE A 378 -22.93 -14.11 0.78
C ILE A 378 -23.90 -15.25 0.42
N ALA A 379 -25.06 -15.35 1.08
CA ALA A 379 -26.08 -16.35 0.75
C ALA A 379 -26.73 -16.14 -0.64
N GLN A 380 -26.78 -14.90 -1.15
CA GLN A 380 -27.28 -14.59 -2.49
C GLN A 380 -26.25 -14.91 -3.60
N GLU A 381 -24.96 -14.72 -3.33
CA GLU A 381 -23.89 -15.14 -4.26
C GLU A 381 -23.63 -16.66 -4.21
N HIS A 382 -24.03 -17.34 -3.13
CA HIS A 382 -23.90 -18.79 -2.94
C HIS A 382 -25.24 -19.43 -2.50
N PRO A 383 -26.29 -19.43 -3.35
CA PRO A 383 -27.56 -20.07 -3.01
C PRO A 383 -27.39 -21.59 -2.86
N GLU A 384 -27.93 -22.16 -1.79
CA GLU A 384 -27.83 -23.60 -1.47
C GLU A 384 -28.62 -24.48 -2.47
N GLY A 385 -28.06 -24.68 -3.66
CA GLY A 385 -28.66 -25.46 -4.75
C GLY A 385 -27.68 -26.26 -5.61
N SER A 386 -26.36 -26.02 -5.51
CA SER A 386 -25.35 -26.71 -6.32
C SER A 386 -24.95 -28.06 -5.71
N LYS A 387 -25.88 -29.02 -5.66
CA LYS A 387 -25.56 -30.41 -5.32
C LYS A 387 -24.88 -31.10 -6.49
N ASN A 388 -23.57 -31.35 -6.39
CA ASN A 388 -22.86 -32.35 -7.19
C ASN A 388 -21.59 -32.83 -6.47
N GLY A 389 -21.57 -34.10 -6.06
CA GLY A 389 -20.35 -34.89 -5.80
C GLY A 389 -19.43 -34.47 -4.63
N THR A 390 -19.73 -34.99 -3.43
CA THR A 390 -18.75 -35.45 -2.41
C THR A 390 -17.42 -34.67 -2.29
N SER A 391 -17.22 -33.83 -1.27
CA SER A 391 -16.85 -34.35 0.06
C SER A 391 -17.29 -33.44 1.23
N SER A 392 -17.21 -33.96 2.45
CA SER A 392 -17.84 -33.40 3.65
C SER A 392 -17.02 -32.34 4.38
N ASN A 393 -17.59 -31.14 4.57
CA ASN A 393 -17.55 -30.41 5.85
C ASN A 393 -18.67 -29.34 5.89
N ALA A 394 -19.89 -29.76 6.23
CA ALA A 394 -21.05 -28.88 6.27
C ALA A 394 -20.99 -27.92 7.46
N ILE A 395 -21.09 -26.61 7.22
CA ILE A 395 -21.19 -25.58 8.27
C ILE A 395 -22.64 -25.53 8.80
N GLY A 396 -23.03 -26.59 9.50
CA GLY A 396 -24.36 -26.78 10.06
C GLY A 396 -24.58 -26.02 11.39
N THR A 397 -24.51 -24.69 11.38
CA THR A 397 -24.76 -23.86 12.57
C THR A 397 -25.73 -22.70 12.29
N ASN A 398 -26.97 -23.02 11.92
CA ASN A 398 -28.11 -22.10 12.01
C ASN A 398 -29.43 -22.88 12.10
N GLN A 399 -29.77 -23.38 13.30
CA GLN A 399 -31.10 -23.90 13.60
C GLN A 399 -31.58 -23.46 14.99
N LYS A 400 -32.61 -22.60 14.98
CA LYS A 400 -33.60 -22.30 16.01
C LYS A 400 -33.19 -22.45 17.49
N LEU A 401 -33.10 -21.33 18.18
CA LEU A 401 -33.33 -21.23 19.64
C LEU A 401 -34.43 -20.20 19.95
N ASP A 402 -35.62 -20.44 19.38
CA ASP A 402 -36.86 -19.83 19.87
C ASP A 402 -37.56 -20.79 20.84
N GLY A 403 -37.76 -20.33 22.08
CA GLY A 403 -38.81 -20.83 22.97
C GLY A 403 -38.70 -22.25 23.54
N LEU A 404 -37.84 -22.44 24.55
CA LEU A 404 -38.08 -23.44 25.61
C LEU A 404 -37.80 -22.84 26.99
N LYS A 405 -38.70 -23.10 27.96
CA LYS A 405 -38.51 -22.69 29.36
C LYS A 405 -37.54 -23.66 30.07
N PRO A 406 -36.66 -23.19 30.96
CA PRO A 406 -35.96 -24.07 31.88
C PRO A 406 -36.92 -24.50 33.00
N ASP A 407 -37.23 -25.80 33.05
CA ASP A 407 -37.96 -26.41 34.17
C ASP A 407 -37.00 -26.98 35.22
N LEU A 408 -37.50 -27.34 36.41
CA LEU A 408 -36.64 -27.51 37.59
C LEU A 408 -35.81 -28.81 37.66
N ALA A 409 -34.57 -28.60 38.10
CA ALA A 409 -33.77 -29.45 39.00
C ALA A 409 -33.31 -30.86 38.56
N ARG A 410 -32.00 -31.08 38.69
CA ARG A 410 -31.43 -31.98 39.72
C ARG A 410 -29.95 -31.69 39.97
N MET A 411 -29.54 -31.69 41.24
CA MET A 411 -28.12 -31.78 41.62
C MET A 411 -27.74 -33.24 41.86
N PRO A 412 -26.50 -33.64 41.53
CA PRO A 412 -25.75 -34.61 42.32
C PRO A 412 -25.23 -33.91 43.58
N GLN A 413 -25.47 -34.50 44.76
CA GLN A 413 -24.65 -34.22 45.93
C GLN A 413 -23.41 -35.11 45.84
N ASP A 414 -22.24 -34.56 46.16
CA ASP A 414 -21.34 -35.22 47.12
C ASP A 414 -20.37 -34.21 47.71
N THR A 415 -20.25 -34.22 49.03
CA THR A 415 -19.55 -33.19 49.81
C THR A 415 -18.27 -33.76 50.39
N LYS A 416 -17.17 -33.00 50.38
CA LYS A 416 -16.16 -33.06 51.45
C LYS A 416 -15.63 -31.68 51.77
N GLU A 417 -15.82 -31.27 53.02
CA GLU A 417 -15.37 -30.00 53.57
C GLU A 417 -13.88 -30.04 53.93
N ILE A 418 -13.25 -28.86 53.94
CA ILE A 418 -12.40 -28.48 55.09
C ILE A 418 -12.86 -27.09 55.53
N THR A 419 -13.16 -26.95 56.82
CA THR A 419 -13.81 -25.77 57.42
C THR A 419 -12.79 -24.88 58.14
N ALA A 420 -12.97 -23.55 58.06
CA ALA A 420 -12.43 -22.58 59.01
C ALA A 420 -13.37 -21.38 59.09
N GLN A 421 -13.63 -20.87 60.30
CA GLN A 421 -14.58 -19.77 60.57
C GLN A 421 -13.94 -18.67 61.46
N PRO A 422 -14.59 -17.50 61.65
CA PRO A 422 -13.88 -16.24 61.89
C PRO A 422 -13.62 -15.90 63.37
N ARG A 423 -12.92 -14.76 63.58
CA ARG A 423 -12.91 -13.98 64.82
C ARG A 423 -12.97 -12.48 64.53
N GLU A 424 -13.33 -11.70 65.55
CA GLU A 424 -13.85 -10.33 65.46
C GLU A 424 -12.84 -9.25 65.90
N HIS A 425 -13.28 -7.98 65.89
CA HIS A 425 -12.56 -6.76 66.24
C HIS A 425 -12.11 -6.68 67.73
N PRO A 426 -11.25 -5.69 68.08
CA PRO A 426 -11.83 -4.47 68.68
C PRO A 426 -11.23 -3.12 68.20
N GLU A 427 -12.16 -2.17 67.96
CA GLU A 427 -12.12 -0.75 68.38
C GLU A 427 -11.11 0.27 67.78
N ASN A 428 -11.29 1.54 68.18
CA ASN A 428 -11.04 2.78 67.43
C ASN A 428 -10.32 3.83 68.33
N PRO A 429 -9.89 5.01 67.83
CA PRO A 429 -10.75 6.20 68.02
C PRO A 429 -10.69 7.31 66.92
N GLN A 430 -11.83 8.01 66.77
CA GLN A 430 -12.07 9.47 66.69
C GLN A 430 -10.99 10.42 66.12
N ASP A 431 -11.30 11.50 65.38
CA ASP A 431 -12.55 12.05 64.80
C ASP A 431 -12.13 13.10 63.72
N GLY A 432 -13.02 13.51 62.79
CA GLY A 432 -12.73 14.66 61.91
C GLY A 432 -13.44 14.74 60.55
N GLU A 433 -14.66 15.28 60.55
CA GLU A 433 -15.37 16.01 59.49
C GLU A 433 -14.97 15.86 57.99
N SER A 434 -15.92 15.32 57.21
CA SER A 434 -16.21 15.70 55.81
C SER A 434 -17.19 16.90 55.82
N PRO A 435 -17.32 17.79 54.79
CA PRO A 435 -17.68 17.35 53.42
C PRO A 435 -17.42 18.23 52.17
N ARG A 436 -17.37 17.56 51.00
CA ARG A 436 -18.06 17.86 49.72
C ARG A 436 -17.88 19.19 48.92
N LEU A 437 -17.57 18.96 47.63
CA LEU A 437 -18.20 19.51 46.40
C LEU A 437 -17.75 20.86 45.75
N ASP A 438 -17.08 20.69 44.60
CA ASP A 438 -17.46 21.25 43.28
C ASP A 438 -17.21 22.77 42.98
N PRO A 439 -17.34 23.27 41.72
CA PRO A 439 -16.24 24.05 41.12
C PRO A 439 -16.60 25.44 40.54
N ASN A 440 -15.57 26.11 40.00
CA ASN A 440 -15.54 27.39 39.24
C ASN A 440 -15.36 28.70 40.04
N GLN A 441 -14.14 29.25 39.99
CA GLN A 441 -13.76 30.69 39.89
C GLN A 441 -12.22 30.72 39.81
N LYS A 442 -11.49 31.40 38.92
CA LYS A 442 -11.66 32.62 38.08
C LYS A 442 -11.26 33.94 38.77
N LEU A 443 -9.96 34.26 38.65
CA LEU A 443 -9.22 35.51 38.86
C LEU A 443 -8.05 35.45 37.83
N ASP A 444 -7.62 36.42 37.02
CA ASP A 444 -7.66 37.91 37.02
C ASP A 444 -6.96 38.59 38.23
N GLY A 445 -5.93 39.43 38.07
CA GLY A 445 -5.16 39.80 36.86
C GLY A 445 -4.42 41.16 37.00
N SER A 446 -3.26 41.32 36.32
CA SER A 446 -2.56 42.59 36.00
C SER A 446 -1.38 42.29 35.03
N GLN A 447 -0.98 43.05 34.00
CA GLN A 447 -0.97 44.49 33.65
C GLN A 447 0.03 45.35 34.47
N THR A 448 0.66 46.40 33.93
CA THR A 448 0.62 47.04 32.58
C THR A 448 1.97 46.80 31.82
N ASP A 449 2.51 47.52 30.81
CA ASP A 449 2.19 48.67 29.93
C ASP A 449 2.86 48.41 28.54
N THR A 450 2.29 48.64 27.35
CA THR A 450 2.01 49.87 26.55
C THR A 450 3.19 50.62 25.92
N SER A 451 3.17 50.68 24.56
CA SER A 451 3.35 51.91 23.79
C SER A 451 2.74 51.74 22.38
N GLN A 452 2.13 52.81 21.85
CA GLN A 452 1.74 52.95 20.44
C GLN A 452 2.37 54.24 19.93
N ASP A 453 2.67 54.30 18.64
CA ASP A 453 2.72 55.57 17.90
C ASP A 453 2.09 55.35 16.52
N ASN A 454 1.36 56.35 16.06
CA ASN A 454 0.78 56.51 14.73
C ASN A 454 0.93 58.00 14.41
N ASP A 455 1.38 58.38 13.21
CA ASP A 455 0.87 59.62 12.63
C ASP A 455 0.96 59.65 11.09
N SER A 456 0.31 60.64 10.49
CA SER A 456 -0.16 60.62 9.09
C SER A 456 0.36 61.78 8.24
N ALA A 457 0.49 61.58 6.93
CA ALA A 457 0.57 62.66 5.93
C ALA A 457 0.07 62.20 4.56
N GLU A 458 -0.66 63.08 3.85
CA GLU A 458 -1.10 62.90 2.46
C GLU A 458 -0.19 63.70 1.50
N GLU A 459 0.02 63.22 0.28
CA GLU A 459 0.09 64.09 -0.91
C GLU A 459 -0.21 63.30 -2.21
N THR A 460 -0.36 64.01 -3.33
CA THR A 460 -1.31 63.61 -4.41
C THR A 460 -0.76 63.79 -5.83
N VAL A 461 -1.44 63.19 -6.82
CA VAL A 461 -1.42 63.49 -8.28
C VAL A 461 -0.51 62.59 -9.18
N ALA A 462 -0.97 62.43 -10.44
CA ALA A 462 -0.28 61.95 -11.66
C ALA A 462 -0.29 60.44 -12.01
N LEU A 463 -1.27 60.07 -12.84
CA LEU A 463 -1.08 59.19 -14.01
C LEU A 463 -0.28 59.97 -15.09
N PRO A 464 0.51 59.33 -16.00
CA PRO A 464 -0.12 58.71 -17.18
C PRO A 464 0.62 57.52 -17.84
N ASP A 465 0.02 57.10 -18.96
CA ASP A 465 0.56 56.40 -20.14
C ASP A 465 0.97 54.92 -20.11
N LYS A 466 0.29 54.17 -21.00
CA LYS A 466 0.69 52.86 -21.51
C LYS A 466 1.52 53.05 -22.78
N HIS A 467 2.66 52.38 -22.86
CA HIS A 467 3.24 51.97 -24.16
C HIS A 467 3.64 50.48 -24.10
N PRO A 468 3.67 49.77 -25.23
CA PRO A 468 3.78 48.32 -25.25
C PRO A 468 5.23 47.85 -25.05
N GLU A 469 5.43 46.86 -24.16
CA GLU A 469 6.67 46.08 -24.15
C GLU A 469 6.76 45.18 -25.38
N THR A 470 7.96 45.07 -25.96
CA THR A 470 8.28 44.13 -27.04
C THR A 470 8.34 42.67 -26.56
N PRO A 471 8.19 41.68 -27.46
CA PRO A 471 8.31 40.26 -27.11
C PRO A 471 9.69 39.95 -26.52
N LYS A 472 9.71 39.23 -25.39
CA LYS A 472 10.93 38.94 -24.63
C LYS A 472 11.63 37.70 -25.18
N ASP A 473 12.96 37.69 -25.20
CA ASP A 473 13.84 36.63 -25.78
C ASP A 473 13.53 35.18 -25.32
N GLY A 474 12.80 35.01 -24.21
CA GLY A 474 12.36 33.71 -23.71
C GLY A 474 11.56 32.87 -24.72
N GLU A 475 10.69 33.49 -25.53
CA GLU A 475 9.86 32.74 -26.49
C GLU A 475 10.71 32.12 -27.62
N LEU A 476 11.65 32.89 -28.17
CA LEU A 476 12.61 32.41 -29.17
C LEU A 476 13.52 31.29 -28.63
N SER A 477 13.84 31.32 -27.33
CA SER A 477 14.60 30.26 -26.66
C SER A 477 13.80 28.95 -26.57
N ILE A 478 12.52 29.02 -26.16
CA ILE A 478 11.63 27.86 -26.05
C ILE A 478 11.39 27.21 -27.42
N VAL A 479 11.11 28.01 -28.46
CA VAL A 479 10.89 27.49 -29.83
C VAL A 479 12.16 26.81 -30.38
N ARG A 480 13.35 27.35 -30.12
CA ARG A 480 14.63 26.72 -30.50
C ARG A 480 14.86 25.38 -29.80
N ASP A 481 14.46 25.24 -28.54
CA ASP A 481 14.56 23.97 -27.82
C ASP A 481 13.54 22.93 -28.31
N ILE A 482 12.32 23.36 -28.67
CA ILE A 482 11.30 22.50 -29.29
C ILE A 482 11.77 21.97 -30.64
N ASP A 483 12.25 22.82 -31.55
CA ASP A 483 12.79 22.40 -32.84
C ASP A 483 14.02 21.49 -32.69
N ARG A 484 14.91 21.76 -31.73
CA ARG A 484 16.05 20.90 -31.37
C ARG A 484 15.61 19.51 -30.91
N LYS A 485 14.57 19.42 -30.08
CA LYS A 485 13.97 18.15 -29.63
C LYS A 485 13.30 17.41 -30.80
N LEU A 486 12.56 18.12 -31.64
CA LEU A 486 11.85 17.56 -32.80
C LEU A 486 12.82 16.96 -33.83
N LYS A 487 13.88 17.68 -34.18
CA LYS A 487 14.98 17.18 -35.05
C LYS A 487 15.74 16.01 -34.45
N THR A 488 15.74 15.87 -33.12
CA THR A 488 16.35 14.74 -32.41
C THR A 488 15.43 13.52 -32.41
N LEU A 489 14.12 13.71 -32.23
CA LEU A 489 13.11 12.66 -32.39
C LEU A 489 13.11 12.10 -33.82
N GLN A 490 13.16 12.97 -34.84
CA GLN A 490 13.27 12.59 -36.26
C GLN A 490 14.54 11.74 -36.51
N ARG A 491 15.69 12.10 -35.94
CA ARG A 491 16.93 11.31 -36.01
C ARG A 491 16.79 9.95 -35.34
N ASN A 492 16.13 9.87 -34.18
CA ASN A 492 15.92 8.61 -33.46
C ASN A 492 14.97 7.67 -34.23
N ILE A 493 13.90 8.20 -34.84
CA ILE A 493 12.99 7.45 -35.73
C ILE A 493 13.75 6.91 -36.95
N ALA A 494 14.59 7.73 -37.59
CA ALA A 494 15.40 7.29 -38.73
C ALA A 494 16.44 6.22 -38.35
N HIS A 495 17.06 6.34 -37.16
CA HIS A 495 17.96 5.32 -36.62
C HIS A 495 17.21 3.99 -36.37
N PHE A 496 16.07 4.04 -35.67
CA PHE A 496 15.25 2.86 -35.39
C PHE A 496 14.82 2.15 -36.68
N ARG A 497 14.36 2.91 -37.70
CA ARG A 497 14.06 2.34 -39.03
C ARG A 497 15.26 1.62 -39.64
N LYS A 498 16.46 2.21 -39.59
CA LYS A 498 17.69 1.59 -40.12
C LYS A 498 18.02 0.30 -39.37
N THR A 499 17.84 0.26 -38.05
CA THR A 499 17.98 -0.96 -37.24
C THR A 499 16.96 -2.03 -37.67
N THR A 500 15.67 -1.69 -37.78
CA THR A 500 14.62 -2.63 -38.21
C THR A 500 14.86 -3.17 -39.62
N GLN A 501 15.27 -2.32 -40.57
CA GLN A 501 15.63 -2.76 -41.92
C GLN A 501 16.87 -3.67 -41.92
N GLY A 502 17.87 -3.42 -41.06
CA GLY A 502 19.03 -4.30 -40.87
C GLY A 502 18.67 -5.66 -40.26
N VAL A 503 17.69 -5.71 -39.35
CA VAL A 503 17.15 -6.97 -38.80
C VAL A 503 16.42 -7.78 -39.87
N VAL A 504 15.58 -7.12 -40.68
CA VAL A 504 14.86 -7.78 -41.81
C VAL A 504 15.82 -8.26 -42.90
N ALA A 505 16.94 -7.57 -43.13
CA ALA A 505 17.92 -7.97 -44.15
C ALA A 505 18.85 -9.13 -43.74
N ASN A 506 19.07 -9.35 -42.45
CA ASN A 506 20.06 -10.33 -41.94
C ASN A 506 19.47 -11.71 -41.57
N VAL A 507 18.15 -11.91 -41.61
CA VAL A 507 17.51 -13.17 -41.20
C VAL A 507 16.69 -13.75 -42.34
N LYS A 508 17.13 -14.90 -42.88
CA LYS A 508 16.48 -15.58 -44.02
C LYS A 508 15.17 -16.30 -43.68
N GLU A 509 14.84 -16.42 -42.39
CA GLU A 509 13.64 -17.10 -41.89
C GLU A 509 12.94 -16.23 -40.84
N LEU A 510 12.10 -15.30 -41.30
CA LEU A 510 11.01 -14.77 -40.49
C LEU A 510 9.69 -15.32 -41.04
N ASP A 511 8.94 -16.00 -40.18
CA ASP A 511 7.51 -16.31 -40.36
C ASP A 511 6.75 -15.09 -40.91
N ASP A 512 5.95 -15.31 -41.96
CA ASP A 512 5.24 -14.27 -42.73
C ASP A 512 4.45 -13.32 -41.83
N LYS A 513 3.89 -13.84 -40.73
CA LYS A 513 3.15 -13.03 -39.75
C LYS A 513 4.03 -11.98 -39.07
N LYS A 514 5.29 -12.30 -38.76
CA LYS A 514 6.27 -11.36 -38.18
C LYS A 514 6.78 -10.37 -39.23
N SER A 515 7.06 -10.84 -40.45
CA SER A 515 7.45 -9.99 -41.57
C SER A 515 6.38 -8.94 -41.89
N SER A 516 5.11 -9.35 -41.96
CA SER A 516 3.95 -8.46 -42.16
C SER A 516 3.84 -7.42 -41.05
N MET A 517 3.95 -7.83 -39.78
CA MET A 517 3.86 -6.93 -38.62
C MET A 517 4.99 -5.88 -38.61
N LEU A 518 6.22 -6.24 -39.00
CA LEU A 518 7.33 -5.28 -39.14
C LEU A 518 7.13 -4.29 -40.29
N VAL A 519 6.54 -4.73 -41.41
CA VAL A 519 6.15 -3.84 -42.52
C VAL A 519 5.06 -2.85 -42.09
N GLU A 520 4.09 -3.28 -41.27
CA GLU A 520 3.05 -2.39 -40.75
C GLU A 520 3.61 -1.35 -39.76
N VAL A 521 4.51 -1.76 -38.85
CA VAL A 521 5.23 -0.84 -37.96
C VAL A 521 6.03 0.19 -38.77
N GLY A 522 6.69 -0.25 -39.85
CA GLY A 522 7.39 0.65 -40.79
C GLY A 522 6.46 1.69 -41.43
N LYS A 523 5.26 1.29 -41.89
CA LYS A 523 4.25 2.19 -42.45
C LYS A 523 3.73 3.20 -41.41
N LYS A 524 3.48 2.75 -40.18
CA LYS A 524 3.01 3.61 -39.07
C LYS A 524 4.07 4.64 -38.66
N LEU A 525 5.36 4.27 -38.67
CA LEU A 525 6.46 5.21 -38.43
C LEU A 525 6.61 6.26 -39.56
N ASP A 526 6.35 5.89 -40.81
CA ASP A 526 6.38 6.84 -41.93
C ASP A 526 5.17 7.80 -41.92
N ALA A 527 3.97 7.33 -41.56
CA ALA A 527 2.81 8.19 -41.36
C ALA A 527 3.06 9.22 -40.25
N PHE A 528 3.48 8.76 -39.07
CA PHE A 528 3.80 9.63 -37.93
C PHE A 528 4.93 10.63 -38.25
N ARG A 529 5.94 10.22 -39.04
CA ARG A 529 7.00 11.13 -39.50
C ARG A 529 6.47 12.26 -40.39
N ASN A 530 5.49 11.98 -41.25
CA ASN A 530 4.89 12.98 -42.12
C ASN A 530 4.02 13.96 -41.31
N GLU A 531 3.15 13.45 -40.43
CA GLU A 531 2.37 14.26 -39.48
C GLU A 531 3.27 15.21 -38.65
N LEU A 532 4.42 14.72 -38.20
CA LEU A 532 5.43 15.49 -37.46
C LEU A 532 6.09 16.58 -38.32
N ALA A 533 6.25 16.35 -39.62
CA ALA A 533 6.80 17.33 -40.57
C ALA A 533 5.75 18.39 -40.96
N ASP A 534 4.50 17.99 -41.16
CA ASP A 534 3.38 18.90 -41.41
C ASP A 534 3.12 19.80 -40.20
N ALA A 535 3.18 19.27 -38.98
CA ALA A 535 3.16 20.07 -37.75
C ALA A 535 4.34 21.06 -37.67
N GLN A 536 5.55 20.65 -38.08
CA GLN A 536 6.72 21.53 -38.12
C GLN A 536 6.58 22.65 -39.17
N LYS A 537 5.95 22.37 -40.32
CA LYS A 537 5.60 23.33 -41.37
C LYS A 537 4.51 24.31 -40.90
N LEU A 538 3.47 23.81 -40.25
CA LEU A 538 2.36 24.61 -39.74
C LEU A 538 2.80 25.57 -38.62
N MET A 539 3.72 25.14 -37.75
CA MET A 539 4.39 26.04 -36.79
C MET A 539 5.22 27.15 -37.47
N GLN A 540 5.82 26.89 -38.63
CA GLN A 540 6.53 27.92 -39.40
C GLN A 540 5.57 28.88 -40.10
N GLU A 541 4.47 28.39 -40.67
CA GLU A 541 3.47 29.23 -41.36
C GLU A 541 2.72 30.19 -40.41
N ILE A 542 2.48 29.77 -39.17
CA ILE A 542 1.89 30.64 -38.12
C ILE A 542 2.77 31.89 -37.88
N PHE A 543 4.10 31.75 -37.93
CA PHE A 543 5.05 32.84 -37.67
C PHE A 543 5.37 33.71 -38.90
N VAL A 544 4.84 33.40 -40.08
CA VAL A 544 5.14 34.12 -41.35
C VAL A 544 4.00 35.04 -41.81
N ARG A 545 2.81 35.00 -41.17
CA ARG A 545 1.74 35.97 -41.45
C ARG A 545 2.08 37.36 -40.89
N PRO A 546 2.15 38.42 -41.73
CA PRO A 546 2.08 39.78 -41.23
C PRO A 546 0.66 40.04 -40.69
N LEU A 547 0.53 40.81 -39.60
CA LEU A 547 -0.77 41.43 -39.30
C LEU A 547 -1.02 42.56 -40.31
N SER A 548 -2.04 42.41 -41.13
CA SER A 548 -2.60 43.56 -41.86
C SER A 548 -3.17 44.57 -40.86
N PRO A 549 -2.96 45.88 -41.05
CA PRO A 549 -3.60 46.89 -40.22
C PRO A 549 -5.12 46.88 -40.48
N ALA A 550 -5.91 46.99 -39.40
CA ALA A 550 -7.32 47.33 -39.52
C ALA A 550 -7.47 48.81 -39.84
N SER A 551 -8.39 49.14 -40.76
CA SER A 551 -8.73 50.52 -41.14
C SER A 551 -10.06 50.92 -40.51
N GLU A 552 -10.03 52.03 -39.76
CA GLU A 552 -11.15 52.83 -39.23
C GLU A 552 -12.26 52.08 -38.47
#